data_AF-A0AAN8IPZ0-F1
#
_entry.id   AF-A0AAN8IPZ0-F1
#
_cell.length_a   1.000
_cell.length_b   1.000
_cell.length_c   1.000
_cell.angle_alpha   90.00
_cell.angle_beta   90.00
_cell.angle_gamma   90.00
#
_symmetry.space_group_name_H-M   'P 1'
#
loop_
_entity.id
_entity.type
_entity.pdbx_description
1 polymer ?
#
loop_
_entity_poly.entity_id
_entity_poly.type
_entity_poly.pdbx_seq_one_letter_code
_entity_poly.pdbx_strand_id
1 'polypeptide(L)'
;LLPDSIIDGFETSWSDGYLFALLVEAVGGPIIDVEQLRFDTFEDCVENVNLAIEAAAEIGVGSLVGAEDIADPQGEHLGIMALAAALCAVGPQLTFPTTQCFTNQQVIFFN
;
A
#
# COMPACT_ATOMS: atom_id res chain seq x y z
N LEU A 1 13.75 4.75 5.26
CA LEU A 1 14.27 3.67 4.40
C LEU A 1 13.74 2.40 5.01
N LEU A 2 12.82 1.72 4.32
CA LEU A 2 12.25 0.46 4.79
C LEU A 2 13.39 -0.58 4.90
N PRO A 3 13.48 -1.36 5.99
CA PRO A 3 14.49 -2.40 6.13
C PRO A 3 14.34 -3.45 5.02
N ASP A 4 15.42 -4.14 4.66
CA ASP A 4 15.57 -5.08 3.54
C ASP A 4 14.53 -6.22 3.49
N SER A 5 13.28 -5.90 3.19
CA SER A 5 12.21 -6.85 2.96
C SER A 5 12.14 -7.17 1.46
N ILE A 6 12.35 -8.45 1.14
CA ILE A 6 12.16 -8.97 -0.21
C ILE A 6 10.65 -9.03 -0.45
N ILE A 7 10.12 -8.04 -1.17
CA ILE A 7 8.73 -8.03 -1.62
C ILE A 7 8.63 -8.99 -2.81
N ASP A 8 8.24 -10.25 -2.55
CA ASP A 8 8.17 -11.32 -3.56
C ASP A 8 6.85 -11.29 -4.36
N GLY A 9 5.98 -10.31 -4.11
CA GLY A 9 4.74 -10.08 -4.85
C GLY A 9 3.74 -9.16 -4.14
N PHE A 10 2.56 -8.97 -4.75
CA PHE A 10 1.44 -8.23 -4.16
C PHE A 10 0.47 -9.12 -3.35
N GLU A 11 0.66 -10.44 -3.37
CA GLU A 11 -0.34 -11.38 -2.85
C GLU A 11 -0.19 -11.64 -1.35
N THR A 12 0.99 -12.08 -0.88
CA THR A 12 1.20 -12.46 0.53
C THR A 12 1.88 -11.39 1.36
N SER A 13 2.60 -10.45 0.74
CA SER A 13 3.36 -9.44 1.48
C SER A 13 2.48 -8.34 2.08
N TRP A 14 1.20 -8.26 1.69
CA TRP A 14 0.28 -7.20 2.12
C TRP A 14 -0.85 -7.71 3.03
N SER A 15 -1.21 -8.99 2.91
CA SER A 15 -2.30 -9.63 3.68
C SER A 15 -2.00 -9.75 5.18
N ASP A 16 -0.73 -9.60 5.57
CA ASP A 16 -0.27 -9.66 6.96
C ASP A 16 -0.35 -8.32 7.70
N GLY A 17 -0.70 -7.23 7.00
CA GLY A 17 -0.79 -5.87 7.54
C GLY A 17 0.54 -5.15 7.76
N TYR A 18 1.69 -5.83 7.63
CA TYR A 18 3.00 -5.27 7.93
C TYR A 18 3.40 -4.14 6.97
N LEU A 19 3.25 -4.38 5.66
CA LEU A 19 3.52 -3.35 4.65
C LEU A 19 2.57 -2.15 4.76
N PHE A 20 1.31 -2.39 5.16
CA PHE A 20 0.37 -1.30 5.39
C PHE A 20 0.77 -0.43 6.58
N ALA A 21 1.18 -1.04 7.69
CA ALA A 21 1.66 -0.31 8.86
C ALA A 21 2.84 0.62 8.50
N LEU A 22 3.80 0.09 7.76
CA LEU A 22 4.96 0.86 7.28
C LEU A 22 4.57 1.96 6.29
N LEU A 23 3.62 1.70 5.41
CA LEU A 23 3.14 2.69 4.45
C LEU A 23 2.40 3.84 5.15
N VAL A 24 1.55 3.53 6.13
CA VAL A 24 0.83 4.52 6.94
C VAL A 24 1.81 5.44 7.67
N GLU A 25 2.84 4.87 8.30
CA GLU A 25 3.90 5.68 8.93
C GLU A 25 4.62 6.57 7.90
N ALA A 26 4.95 6.02 6.72
CA ALA A 26 5.67 6.75 5.67
C ALA A 26 4.87 7.94 5.10
N VAL A 27 3.54 7.86 5.08
CA VAL A 27 2.67 8.96 4.61
C VAL A 27 2.31 9.96 5.72
N GLY A 28 2.84 9.76 6.93
CA GLY A 28 2.67 10.66 8.07
C GLY A 28 1.52 10.30 9.00
N GLY A 29 1.04 9.06 8.95
CA GLY A 29 0.10 8.50 9.92
C GLY A 29 0.75 8.15 11.26
N PRO A 30 -0.05 7.66 12.22
CA PRO A 30 0.46 7.28 13.53
C PRO A 30 1.42 6.10 13.42
N ILE A 31 2.45 6.09 14.27
CA ILE A 31 3.47 5.04 14.30
C ILE A 31 2.81 3.76 14.83
N ILE A 32 2.86 2.70 14.03
CA ILE A 32 2.45 1.35 14.43
C ILE A 32 3.71 0.61 14.86
N ASP A 33 3.70 0.06 16.08
CA ASP A 33 4.83 -0.70 16.58
C ASP A 33 4.91 -2.07 15.89
N VAL A 34 5.64 -2.09 14.78
CA VAL A 34 5.81 -3.28 13.95
C VAL A 34 6.52 -4.43 14.67
N GLU A 35 7.24 -4.17 15.78
CA GLU A 35 7.88 -5.22 16.59
C GLU A 35 6.86 -6.00 17.43
N GLN A 36 5.67 -5.42 17.67
CA GLN A 36 4.59 -6.05 18.42
C GLN A 36 3.59 -6.80 17.54
N LEU A 37 3.66 -6.64 16.22
CA LEU A 37 2.77 -7.34 15.29
C LEU A 37 3.03 -8.86 15.34
N ARG A 38 1.94 -9.63 15.30
CA ARG A 38 1.96 -11.09 15.29
C ARG A 38 1.50 -11.59 13.94
N PHE A 39 2.00 -12.74 13.52
CA PHE A 39 1.75 -13.29 12.18
C PHE A 39 1.49 -14.80 12.22
N ASP A 40 1.20 -15.34 13.41
CA ASP A 40 1.10 -16.78 13.63
C ASP A 40 -0.24 -17.34 13.16
N THR A 41 -1.30 -16.51 13.19
CA THR A 41 -2.66 -16.90 12.85
C THR A 41 -3.32 -15.92 11.88
N PHE A 42 -4.40 -16.37 11.23
CA PHE A 42 -5.23 -15.51 10.40
C PHE A 42 -5.83 -14.33 11.21
N GLU A 43 -6.21 -14.59 12.46
CA GLU A 43 -6.75 -13.55 13.35
C GLU A 43 -5.70 -12.47 13.64
N ASP A 44 -4.44 -12.85 13.87
CA ASP A 44 -3.34 -11.88 14.02
C ASP A 44 -3.19 -11.00 12.76
N CYS A 45 -3.26 -11.59 11.56
CA CYS A 45 -3.21 -10.82 10.31
C CYS A 45 -4.38 -9.84 10.17
N VAL A 46 -5.60 -10.27 10.51
CA VAL A 46 -6.80 -9.41 10.51
C VAL A 46 -6.64 -8.26 11.49
N GLU A 47 -6.12 -8.51 12.69
CA GLU A 47 -5.84 -7.47 13.68
C GLU A 47 -4.81 -6.47 13.16
N ASN A 48 -3.70 -6.94 12.58
CA ASN A 48 -2.68 -6.06 12.01
C ASN A 48 -3.24 -5.18 10.89
N VAL A 49 -4.06 -5.75 10.00
CA VAL A 49 -4.70 -5.01 8.91
C VAL A 49 -5.70 -3.99 9.47
N ASN A 50 -6.50 -4.35 10.47
CA ASN A 50 -7.41 -3.42 11.14
C ASN A 50 -6.66 -2.23 11.75
N LEU A 51 -5.57 -2.49 12.47
CA LEU A 51 -4.71 -1.44 13.03
C LEU A 51 -4.22 -0.48 11.95
N ALA A 52 -3.79 -1.01 10.80
CA ALA A 52 -3.35 -0.18 9.69
C ALA A 52 -4.49 0.62 9.04
N ILE A 53 -5.70 0.06 8.92
CA ILE A 53 -6.88 0.76 8.40
C ILE A 53 -7.31 1.88 9.35
N GLU A 54 -7.31 1.63 10.66
CA GLU A 54 -7.63 2.65 11.67
C GLU A 54 -6.62 3.79 11.63
N ALA A 55 -5.33 3.46 11.59
CA ALA A 55 -4.25 4.43 11.45
C ALA A 55 -4.35 5.23 10.13
N ALA A 56 -4.72 4.58 9.03
CA ALA A 56 -5.00 5.24 7.75
C ALA A 56 -6.21 6.18 7.83
N ALA A 57 -7.25 5.81 8.59
CA ALA A 57 -8.43 6.64 8.76
C ALA A 57 -8.11 7.94 9.50
N GLU A 58 -7.14 7.95 10.44
CA GLU A 58 -6.70 9.16 11.13
C GLU A 58 -6.09 10.21 10.19
N ILE A 59 -5.47 9.78 9.09
CA ILE A 59 -4.93 10.66 8.04
C ILE A 59 -5.92 10.91 6.89
N GLY A 60 -7.18 10.49 7.06
CA GLY A 60 -8.25 10.71 6.09
C GLY A 60 -8.33 9.68 4.96
N VAL A 61 -7.63 8.55 5.08
CA VAL A 61 -7.70 7.43 4.13
C VAL A 61 -8.61 6.34 4.68
N GLY A 62 -9.83 6.26 4.17
CA GLY A 62 -10.77 5.18 4.51
C GLY A 62 -10.61 3.96 3.61
N SER A 63 -10.72 2.76 4.18
CA SER A 63 -10.85 1.53 3.41
C SER A 63 -12.32 1.26 3.04
N LEU A 64 -12.56 0.79 1.82
CA LEU A 64 -13.87 0.27 1.38
C LEU A 64 -14.03 -1.23 1.68
N VAL A 65 -12.93 -1.90 1.97
CA VAL A 65 -12.84 -3.36 2.17
C VAL A 65 -12.48 -3.62 3.62
N GLY A 66 -13.11 -4.62 4.23
CA GLY A 66 -12.85 -4.98 5.63
C GLY A 66 -11.48 -5.64 5.80
N ALA A 67 -10.94 -5.62 7.02
CA ALA A 67 -9.68 -6.27 7.32
C ALA A 67 -9.71 -7.79 7.09
N GLU A 68 -10.85 -8.44 7.33
CA GLU A 68 -11.05 -9.87 7.07
C GLU A 68 -10.85 -10.21 5.60
N ASP A 69 -11.43 -9.41 4.70
CA ASP A 69 -11.33 -9.60 3.26
C ASP A 69 -9.91 -9.29 2.72
N ILE A 70 -9.21 -8.33 3.35
CA ILE A 70 -7.83 -7.96 3.00
C ILE A 70 -6.83 -9.01 3.51
N ALA A 71 -7.07 -9.58 4.68
CA ALA A 71 -6.20 -10.61 5.26
C ALA A 71 -6.41 -11.99 4.63
N ASP A 72 -7.51 -12.21 3.89
CA ASP A 72 -7.77 -13.48 3.21
C ASP A 72 -6.74 -13.72 2.09
N PRO A 73 -5.88 -14.76 2.20
CA PRO A 73 -4.92 -15.08 1.14
C PRO A 73 -5.57 -15.58 -0.14
N GLN A 74 -6.86 -15.92 -0.12
CA GLN A 74 -7.68 -16.25 -1.30
C GLN A 74 -8.62 -15.10 -1.70
N GLY A 75 -8.56 -13.99 -0.97
CA GLY A 75 -9.38 -12.80 -1.16
C GLY A 75 -9.02 -12.03 -2.43
N GLU A 76 -9.89 -11.09 -2.79
CA GLU A 76 -9.70 -10.27 -3.98
C GLU A 76 -8.58 -9.23 -3.75
N HIS A 77 -7.51 -9.32 -4.55
CA HIS A 77 -6.37 -8.38 -4.47
C HIS A 77 -6.74 -6.91 -4.73
N LEU A 78 -7.95 -6.64 -5.24
CA LEU A 78 -8.44 -5.30 -5.52
C LEU A 78 -8.53 -4.44 -4.25
N GLY A 79 -8.93 -5.02 -3.11
CA GLY A 79 -9.00 -4.30 -1.84
C GLY A 79 -7.64 -3.82 -1.36
N ILE A 80 -6.64 -4.72 -1.43
CA ILE A 80 -5.24 -4.44 -1.09
C ILE A 80 -4.69 -3.31 -1.98
N MET A 81 -4.84 -3.45 -3.30
CA MET A 81 -4.34 -2.47 -4.26
C MET A 81 -5.02 -1.10 -4.10
N ALA A 82 -6.32 -1.08 -3.83
CA ALA A 82 -7.07 0.16 -3.64
C ALA A 82 -6.61 0.92 -2.40
N LEU A 83 -6.43 0.22 -1.26
CA LEU A 83 -5.95 0.83 -0.03
C LEU A 83 -4.51 1.34 -0.17
N ALA A 84 -3.63 0.54 -0.79
CA ALA A 84 -2.25 0.95 -1.05
C ALA A 84 -2.19 2.19 -1.95
N ALA A 85 -3.01 2.23 -3.01
CA ALA A 85 -3.09 3.39 -3.91
C ALA A 85 -3.63 4.64 -3.20
N ALA A 86 -4.63 4.48 -2.33
CA ALA A 86 -5.19 5.58 -1.56
C ALA A 86 -4.15 6.19 -0.58
N LEU A 87 -3.38 5.34 0.12
CA LEU A 87 -2.28 5.79 0.97
C LEU A 87 -1.20 6.50 0.15
N CYS A 88 -0.78 5.93 -0.99
CA CYS A 88 0.19 6.56 -1.89
C CYS A 88 -0.27 7.93 -2.42
N ALA A 89 -1.59 8.16 -2.53
CA ALA A 89 -2.14 9.44 -2.96
C ALA A 89 -2.11 10.52 -1.87
N VAL A 90 -2.06 10.14 -0.59
CA VAL A 90 -1.99 11.06 0.56
C VAL A 90 -0.56 11.42 0.94
N GLY A 91 0.38 10.49 0.74
CA GLY A 91 1.81 10.75 0.96
C GLY A 91 2.35 11.92 0.13
N PRO A 92 3.52 12.48 0.52
CA PRO A 92 4.15 13.54 -0.27
C PRO A 92 4.32 13.02 -1.69
N GLN A 93 3.78 13.76 -2.67
CA GLN A 93 3.86 13.34 -4.07
C GLN A 93 5.30 12.97 -4.38
N LEU A 94 5.53 11.67 -4.64
CA LEU A 94 6.76 11.23 -5.24
C LEU A 94 6.85 12.01 -6.54
N THR A 95 7.72 13.00 -6.57
CA THR A 95 8.13 13.69 -7.78
C THR A 95 8.91 12.66 -8.58
N PHE A 96 8.19 11.75 -9.22
CA PHE A 96 8.76 10.95 -10.28
C PHE A 96 9.26 11.96 -11.31
N PRO A 97 10.57 12.00 -11.63
CA PRO A 97 10.98 12.68 -12.84
C PRO A 97 10.25 11.93 -13.95
N THR A 98 9.20 12.54 -14.50
CA THR A 98 8.49 12.01 -15.64
C THR A 98 9.55 11.74 -16.70
N THR A 99 9.89 10.46 -16.93
CA THR A 99 10.63 10.09 -18.13
C THR A 99 9.79 10.59 -19.27
N GLN A 100 10.28 11.64 -19.93
CA GLN A 100 9.69 12.20 -21.12
C GLN A 100 9.65 11.05 -22.13
N CYS A 101 8.49 10.41 -22.26
CA CYS A 101 8.27 9.49 -23.36
C CYS A 101 8.51 10.32 -24.63
N PHE A 102 9.43 9.84 -25.45
CA PHE A 102 9.85 10.55 -26.65
C PHE A 102 8.64 10.90 -27.50
N THR A 103 8.27 12.18 -27.52
CA THR A 103 7.47 12.78 -28.58
C THR A 103 8.33 12.81 -29.84
N ASN A 104 8.56 11.65 -30.47
CA ASN A 104 9.04 11.62 -31.84
C ASN A 104 7.86 11.95 -32.75
N GLN A 105 7.72 13.26 -32.94
CA GLN A 105 7.08 13.95 -34.04
C GLN A 105 7.09 13.12 -35.34
N GLN A 106 5.94 12.56 -35.73
CA GLN A 106 5.67 12.36 -37.15
C GLN A 106 5.14 13.69 -37.71
N VAL A 107 6.07 14.63 -37.95
CA VAL A 107 5.77 15.78 -38.80
C VAL A 107 5.94 15.31 -40.24
N ILE A 108 4.78 15.16 -40.89
CA ILE A 108 4.61 15.06 -42.34
C ILE A 108 5.30 16.28 -42.97
N PHE A 109 6.38 16.07 -43.72
CA PHE A 109 6.84 17.04 -44.71
C PHE A 109 6.62 16.46 -46.11
N PHE A 110 5.78 17.16 -46.86
CA PHE A 110 5.66 17.02 -48.31
C PHE A 110 7.02 17.27 -48.97
N ASN A 111 7.44 16.36 -49.85
CA ASN A 111 8.06 16.71 -51.13
C ASN A 111 7.60 15.70 -52.19
#